data_AF-A0A7L1XT83-F1
#
_entry.id   AF-A0A7L1XT83-F1
#
_cell.length_a   1.000
_cell.length_b   1.000
_cell.length_c   1.000
_cell.angle_alpha   90.00
_cell.angle_beta   90.00
_cell.angle_gamma   90.00
#
_symmetry.space_group_name_H-M   'P 1'
#
loop_
_entity.id
_entity.type
_entity.pdbx_description
1 polymer ?
#
loop_
_entity_poly.entity_id
_entity_poly.type
_entity_poly.pdbx_seq_one_letter_code
_entity_poly.pdbx_strand_id
1 'polypeptide(L)'
;LQAEVASRDEQLEKQQRQIHELELERRRLHNINQELKGNIRVLCRVRPLLPEERERQKGLELFQFPPEDKSTLVFSKPEGGARGGLRYSFSFDRVFPPEASQREVYEEIALLVQVWDTSPPI
;
A
#
# COMPACT_ATOMS: atom_id res chain seq x y z
N LEU A 1 -12.40 -22.98 -45.13
CA LEU A 1 -12.65 -23.62 -43.82
C LEU A 1 -11.35 -24.11 -43.17
N GLN A 2 -10.69 -25.19 -43.63
CA GLN A 2 -9.45 -25.69 -42.98
C GLN A 2 -8.27 -24.70 -42.99
N ALA A 3 -8.03 -23.99 -44.09
CA ALA A 3 -6.97 -22.97 -44.17
C ALA A 3 -7.25 -21.75 -43.26
N GLU A 4 -8.52 -21.43 -43.04
CA GLU A 4 -8.94 -20.32 -42.17
C GLU A 4 -8.81 -20.69 -40.69
N VAL A 5 -9.10 -21.96 -40.34
CA VAL A 5 -8.86 -22.52 -39.00
C VAL A 5 -7.35 -22.52 -38.70
N ALA A 6 -6.52 -23.03 -39.61
CA ALA A 6 -5.06 -23.05 -39.44
C ALA A 6 -4.47 -21.64 -39.26
N SER A 7 -4.96 -20.65 -40.02
CA SER A 7 -4.53 -19.26 -39.86
C SER A 7 -4.93 -18.64 -38.51
N ARG A 8 -6.11 -19.00 -37.98
CA ARG A 8 -6.55 -18.57 -36.65
C ARG A 8 -5.75 -19.24 -35.53
N ASP A 9 -5.42 -20.52 -35.67
CA ASP A 9 -4.60 -21.24 -34.70
C ASP A 9 -3.19 -20.65 -34.61
N GLU A 10 -2.56 -20.32 -35.75
CA GLU A 10 -1.26 -19.67 -35.77
C GLU A 10 -1.30 -18.28 -35.11
N GLN A 11 -2.37 -17.51 -35.33
CA GLN A 11 -2.60 -16.23 -34.66
C GLN A 11 -2.78 -16.40 -33.16
N LEU A 12 -3.54 -17.40 -32.72
CA LEU A 12 -3.74 -17.70 -31.30
C LEU A 12 -2.43 -18.07 -30.62
N GLU A 13 -1.63 -18.94 -31.23
CA GLU A 13 -0.32 -19.30 -30.68
C GLU A 13 0.62 -18.09 -30.59
N LYS A 14 0.63 -17.23 -31.60
CA LYS A 14 1.43 -16.01 -31.59
C LYS A 14 0.98 -15.06 -30.47
N GLN A 15 -0.32 -14.89 -30.29
CA GLN A 15 -0.88 -14.08 -29.20
C GLN A 15 -0.57 -14.68 -27.83
N GLN A 16 -0.66 -16.00 -27.68
CA GLN A 16 -0.33 -16.70 -26.43
C GLN A 16 1.16 -16.52 -26.06
N ARG A 17 2.07 -16.66 -27.04
CA ARG A 17 3.50 -16.39 -26.83
C ARG A 17 3.74 -14.95 -26.39
N GLN A 18 3.10 -13.99 -27.07
CA GLN A 18 3.24 -12.58 -26.72
C GLN A 18 2.69 -12.27 -25.31
N ILE A 19 1.53 -12.81 -24.94
CA ILE A 19 0.96 -12.66 -23.58
C ILE A 19 1.92 -13.23 -22.55
N HIS A 20 2.50 -14.41 -22.82
CA HIS A 20 3.45 -15.05 -21.92
C HIS A 20 4.70 -14.18 -21.69
N GLU A 21 5.30 -13.65 -22.76
CA GLU A 21 6.47 -12.77 -22.66
C GLU A 21 6.16 -11.48 -21.88
N LEU A 22 5.00 -10.86 -22.14
CA LEU A 22 4.56 -9.66 -21.43
C LEU A 22 4.29 -9.95 -19.95
N GLU A 23 3.74 -11.11 -19.61
CA GLU A 23 3.54 -11.52 -18.22
C GLU A 23 4.87 -11.73 -17.49
N LEU A 24 5.87 -12.35 -18.14
CA LEU A 24 7.20 -12.53 -17.57
C LEU A 24 7.86 -11.19 -17.27
N GLU A 25 7.82 -10.25 -18.21
CA GLU A 25 8.40 -8.92 -18.01
C GLU A 25 7.65 -8.14 -16.92
N ARG A 26 6.31 -8.23 -16.89
CA ARG A 26 5.51 -7.64 -15.81
C ARG A 26 5.96 -8.19 -14.44
N ARG A 27 6.15 -9.51 -14.30
CA ARG A 27 6.60 -10.13 -13.05
C ARG A 27 8.00 -9.66 -12.65
N ARG A 28 8.93 -9.62 -13.60
CA ARG A 28 10.30 -9.14 -13.37
C ARG A 28 10.30 -7.69 -12.88
N LEU A 29 9.63 -6.79 -13.60
CA LEU A 29 9.55 -5.37 -13.23
C LEU A 29 8.85 -5.17 -11.89
N HIS A 30 7.81 -5.96 -11.62
CA HIS A 30 7.12 -5.93 -10.33
C HIS A 30 8.05 -6.33 -9.19
N ASN A 31 8.79 -7.43 -9.32
CA ASN A 31 9.72 -7.88 -8.28
C ASN A 31 10.82 -6.85 -8.02
N ILE A 32 11.41 -6.27 -9.08
CA ILE A 32 12.40 -5.19 -8.94
C ILE A 32 11.79 -4.00 -8.19
N ASN A 33 10.55 -3.60 -8.52
CA ASN A 33 9.88 -2.50 -7.83
C ASN A 33 9.69 -2.79 -6.33
N GLN A 34 9.36 -4.04 -5.97
CA GLN A 34 9.15 -4.47 -4.59
C GLN A 34 10.47 -4.56 -3.82
N GLU A 35 11.54 -5.08 -4.43
CA GLU A 35 12.88 -5.10 -3.84
C GLU A 35 13.40 -3.68 -3.56
N LEU A 36 13.18 -2.75 -4.51
CA LEU A 36 13.57 -1.35 -4.32
C LEU A 36 12.81 -0.66 -3.19
N LYS A 37 11.56 -1.05 -2.94
CA LYS A 37 10.78 -0.57 -1.78
C LYS A 37 11.23 -1.22 -0.47
N GLY A 38 11.88 -2.37 -0.53
CA GLY A 38 12.32 -3.15 0.62
C GLY A 38 11.38 -4.32 0.94
N ASN A 39 11.99 -5.43 1.35
CA ASN A 39 11.29 -6.69 1.64
C ASN A 39 10.44 -6.64 2.91
N ILE A 40 10.78 -5.76 3.85
CA ILE A 40 10.02 -5.53 5.08
C ILE A 40 9.42 -4.15 4.99
N ARG A 41 8.10 -4.05 5.14
CA ARG A 41 7.35 -2.80 5.13
C ARG A 41 6.57 -2.62 6.42
N VAL A 42 6.63 -1.44 7.00
CA VAL A 42 5.88 -1.04 8.19
C VAL A 42 4.87 0.04 7.79
N LEU A 43 3.60 -0.34 7.79
CA LEU A 43 2.49 0.57 7.52
C LEU A 43 1.83 0.96 8.85
N CYS A 44 1.51 2.23 9.02
CA CYS A 44 0.74 2.72 10.17
C CYS A 44 -0.68 3.07 9.73
N ARG A 45 -1.70 2.60 10.45
CA ARG A 45 -3.09 3.00 10.24
C ARG A 45 -3.70 3.49 11.53
N VAL A 46 -4.14 4.73 11.54
CA VAL A 46 -4.84 5.31 12.68
C VAL A 46 -6.32 5.00 12.57
N ARG A 47 -6.92 4.46 13.64
CA ARG A 47 -8.34 4.10 13.67
C ARG A 47 -9.20 5.36 13.88
N PRO A 48 -10.32 5.53 13.15
CA PRO A 48 -11.32 6.53 13.50
C PRO A 48 -11.87 6.33 14.91
N LEU A 49 -11.95 7.44 15.66
CA LEU A 49 -12.51 7.48 17.01
C LEU A 49 -14.01 7.19 16.98
N LEU A 50 -14.48 6.42 17.96
CA LEU A 50 -15.90 6.24 18.25
C LEU A 50 -16.51 7.54 18.78
N PRO A 51 -17.83 7.74 18.67
CA PRO A 51 -18.49 8.94 19.17
C PRO A 51 -18.16 9.28 20.63
N GLU A 52 -18.16 8.27 21.50
CA GLU A 52 -17.85 8.41 22.94
C GLU A 52 -16.38 8.84 23.19
N GLU A 53 -15.47 8.38 22.34
CA GLU A 53 -14.04 8.72 22.41
C GLU A 53 -13.78 10.14 21.91
N ARG A 54 -14.53 10.55 20.89
CA ARG A 54 -14.46 11.91 20.33
C ARG A 54 -14.88 12.96 21.35
N GLU A 55 -15.93 12.71 22.14
CA GLU A 55 -16.32 13.64 23.20
C GLU A 55 -15.29 13.72 24.33
N ARG A 56 -14.66 12.59 24.68
CA ARG A 56 -13.58 12.56 25.69
C ARG A 56 -12.29 13.23 25.19
N GLN A 57 -12.02 13.18 23.89
CA GLN A 57 -10.81 13.72 23.25
C GLN A 57 -11.07 15.07 22.54
N LYS A 58 -12.22 15.70 22.80
CA LYS A 58 -12.62 16.93 22.14
C LYS A 58 -11.64 18.05 22.48
N GLY A 59 -10.99 18.61 21.46
CA GLY A 59 -9.97 19.65 21.61
C GLY A 59 -8.54 19.13 21.86
N LEU A 60 -8.33 17.81 21.81
CA LEU A 60 -7.00 17.19 21.93
C LEU A 60 -6.54 16.71 20.54
N GLU A 61 -5.77 17.55 19.84
CA GLU A 61 -5.10 17.16 18.58
C GLU A 61 -3.88 16.29 18.88
N LEU A 62 -4.12 15.02 19.20
CA LEU A 62 -3.08 14.06 19.57
C LEU A 62 -2.23 13.62 18.38
N PHE A 63 -2.80 13.55 17.18
CA PHE A 63 -2.12 13.08 15.98
C PHE A 63 -2.15 14.14 14.89
N GLN A 64 -1.02 14.35 14.23
CA GLN A 64 -0.89 15.23 13.06
C GLN A 64 -0.28 14.44 11.89
N PHE A 65 -0.83 14.71 10.71
CA PHE A 65 -0.44 14.08 9.45
C PHE A 65 0.01 15.19 8.50
N PRO A 66 1.33 15.31 8.23
CA PRO A 66 1.82 16.29 7.26
C PRO A 66 1.22 16.01 5.86
N PRO A 67 0.59 16.99 5.19
CA PRO A 67 -0.07 16.74 3.91
C PRO A 67 0.91 16.41 2.78
N GLU A 68 2.14 16.92 2.86
CA GLU A 68 3.21 16.67 1.89
C GLU A 68 3.94 15.34 2.14
N ASP A 69 3.84 14.79 3.35
CA ASP A 69 4.56 13.59 3.76
C ASP A 69 3.62 12.52 4.31
N LYS A 70 3.35 11.52 3.47
CA LYS A 70 2.50 10.38 3.80
C LYS A 70 3.23 9.27 4.56
N SER A 71 4.50 9.47 4.92
CA SER A 71 5.34 8.53 5.67
C SER A 71 5.46 8.89 7.15
N THR A 72 5.09 10.12 7.53
CA THR A 72 5.31 10.64 8.89
C THR A 72 4.02 10.74 9.70
N LEU A 73 4.08 10.25 10.94
CA LEU A 73 3.06 10.46 11.96
C LEU A 73 3.66 11.26 13.11
N VAL A 74 2.99 12.35 13.48
CA VAL A 74 3.36 13.13 14.65
C VAL A 74 2.35 12.89 15.76
N PHE A 75 2.83 12.49 16.93
CA PHE A 75 2.03 12.38 18.15
C PHE A 75 2.39 13.48 19.15
N SER A 76 1.40 14.23 19.59
CA SER A 76 1.54 15.32 20.56
C SER A 76 0.86 14.93 21.87
N LYS A 77 1.65 14.80 22.95
CA LYS A 77 1.12 14.58 24.29
C LYS A 77 0.87 15.94 24.96
N PRO A 78 -0.39 16.26 25.31
CA PRO A 78 -0.69 17.43 26.12
C PRO A 78 -0.24 17.12 27.55
N GLU A 79 0.81 17.77 28.03
CA GLU A 79 1.17 17.73 29.45
C GLU A 79 0.52 18.89 30.19
N GLY A 80 0.04 18.61 31.42
CA GLY A 80 -0.55 19.59 32.32
C GLY A 80 0.49 20.43 33.06
N GLY A 81 1.33 21.19 32.36
CA GLY A 81 2.33 22.06 33.00
C GLY A 81 3.15 22.93 32.06
N ALA A 82 3.72 24.01 32.61
CA ALA A 82 4.28 25.22 31.97
C ALA A 82 5.49 25.06 31.00
N ARG A 83 5.73 23.89 30.41
CA ARG A 83 6.72 23.68 29.35
C ARG A 83 6.02 22.93 28.21
N GLY A 84 6.06 23.52 27.01
CA GLY A 84 5.29 23.08 25.84
C GLY A 84 5.30 21.56 25.63
N GLY A 85 4.15 21.03 25.21
CA GLY A 85 3.87 19.59 25.14
C GLY A 85 4.92 18.78 24.37
N LEU A 86 5.09 17.52 24.80
CA LEU A 86 6.01 16.57 24.17
C LEU A 86 5.48 16.16 22.79
N ARG A 87 6.30 16.34 21.76
CA ARG A 87 6.00 15.96 20.37
C ARG A 87 6.93 14.83 19.95
N TYR A 88 6.34 13.74 19.46
CA TYR A 88 7.04 12.56 18.95
C TYR A 88 6.79 12.45 17.45
N SER A 89 7.84 12.22 16.67
CA SER A 89 7.76 12.01 15.23
C SER A 89 8.16 10.59 14.91
N PHE A 90 7.32 9.89 14.15
CA PHE A 90 7.53 8.53 13.71
C PHE A 90 7.49 8.47 12.18
N SER A 91 8.37 7.68 11.58
CA SER A 91 8.44 7.48 10.13
C SER A 91 8.14 6.02 9.79
N PHE A 92 7.32 5.83 8.75
CA PHE A 92 6.79 4.55 8.29
C PHE A 92 6.85 4.50 6.76
N ASP A 93 6.67 3.33 6.14
CA ASP A 93 6.53 3.24 4.68
C ASP A 93 5.28 4.00 4.18
N ARG A 94 4.23 3.99 5.00
CA ARG A 94 2.99 4.71 4.76
C ARG A 94 2.21 4.90 6.05
N VAL A 95 1.62 6.07 6.22
CA VAL A 95 0.68 6.40 7.29
C VAL A 95 -0.70 6.65 6.69
N PHE A 96 -1.68 5.94 7.20
CA PHE A 96 -3.09 6.07 6.84
C PHE A 96 -3.83 6.83 7.95
N PRO A 97 -4.38 8.03 7.66
CA PRO A 97 -5.14 8.78 8.64
C PRO A 97 -6.50 8.10 8.94
N PRO A 98 -7.22 8.54 9.98
CA PRO A 98 -8.51 7.97 10.36
C PRO A 98 -9.54 7.89 9.24
N GLU A 99 -9.48 8.81 8.27
CA GLU A 99 -10.38 8.92 7.13
C GLU A 99 -10.07 7.90 6.03
N ALA A 100 -8.90 7.24 6.09
CA ALA A 100 -8.48 6.29 5.07
C ALA A 100 -9.41 5.07 5.01
N SER A 101 -9.90 4.82 3.80
CA SER A 101 -10.80 3.72 3.51
C SER A 101 -10.07 2.37 3.53
N GLN A 102 -10.84 1.29 3.74
CA GLN A 102 -10.28 -0.07 3.62
C GLN A 102 -9.74 -0.36 2.23
N ARG A 103 -10.36 0.22 1.21
CA ARG A 103 -9.94 0.05 -0.18
C ARG A 103 -8.55 0.64 -0.40
N GLU A 104 -8.30 1.86 0.06
CA GLU A 104 -6.98 2.51 -0.08
C GLU A 104 -5.88 1.74 0.65
N VAL A 105 -6.19 1.22 1.86
CA VAL A 105 -5.26 0.38 2.61
C VAL A 105 -5.00 -0.93 1.86
N TYR A 106 -6.04 -1.54 1.29
CA TYR A 106 -5.91 -2.78 0.52
C TYR A 106 -5.09 -2.57 -0.76
N GLU A 107 -5.31 -1.49 -1.51
CA GLU A 107 -4.56 -1.20 -2.74
C GLU A 107 -3.04 -1.13 -2.48
N GLU A 108 -2.63 -0.57 -1.34
CA GLU A 108 -1.21 -0.53 -0.93
C GLU A 108 -0.65 -1.93 -0.60
N ILE A 109 -1.45 -2.76 0.08
CA ILE A 109 -1.04 -4.11 0.50
C ILE A 109 -1.12 -5.11 -0.67
N ALA A 110 -2.07 -4.95 -1.59
CA ALA A 110 -2.32 -5.87 -2.70
C ALA A 110 -1.10 -5.99 -3.63
N LEU A 111 -0.31 -4.93 -3.73
CA LEU A 111 0.97 -4.95 -4.46
C LEU A 111 1.94 -5.97 -3.86
N LEU A 112 1.91 -6.22 -2.55
CA LEU A 112 2.75 -7.24 -1.90
C LEU A 112 2.23 -8.66 -2.18
N VAL A 113 0.91 -8.84 -2.31
CA VAL A 113 0.26 -10.16 -2.48
C VAL A 113 0.59 -10.78 -3.84
N GLN A 114 0.75 -9.98 -4.89
CA GLN A 114 1.06 -10.47 -6.25
C GLN A 114 2.41 -11.18 -6.37
N VAL A 115 3.36 -10.90 -5.47
CA VAL A 115 4.65 -11.59 -5.40
C VAL A 115 4.47 -13.07 -5.02
N TRP A 116 3.52 -13.37 -4.13
CA TRP A 116 3.33 -14.70 -3.56
C TRP A 116 2.61 -15.67 -4.51
N ASP A 117 1.63 -15.18 -5.27
CA ASP A 117 0.84 -16.01 -6.21
C ASP A 117 1.57 -16.29 -7.53
N THR A 118 2.66 -15.57 -7.81
CA THR A 118 3.44 -15.70 -9.06
C THR A 118 4.82 -16.32 -8.87
N SER A 119 5.18 -16.67 -7.62
CA SER A 119 6.40 -17.41 -7.30
C SER A 119 6.26 -18.86 -7.78
N PRO A 120 7.22 -19.42 -8.52
CA PRO A 120 7.19 -20.84 -8.84
C PRO A 120 7.19 -21.65 -7.53
N PRO A 121 6.46 -22.78 -7.46
CA PRO A 121 6.52 -23.66 -6.29
C PRO A 121 7.98 -24.06 -6.05
N ILE A 122 8.38 -23.96 -4.78
CA ILE A 122 9.72 -24.29 -4.27
C ILE A 122 10.02 -25.77 -4.53
#